data_AF-Q8ZXV8-F1
#
_entry.id   AF-Q8ZXV8-F1
#
_cell.length_a   1.000
_cell.length_b   1.000
_cell.length_c   1.000
_cell.angle_alpha   90.00
_cell.angle_beta   90.00
_cell.angle_gamma   90.00
#
_symmetry.space_group_name_H-M   'P 1'
#
loop_
_entity.id
_entity.type
_entity.pdbx_description
1 polymer ?
#
loop_
_entity_poly.entity_id
_entity_poly.type
_entity_poly.pdbx_seq_one_letter_code
_entity_poly.pdbx_strand_id
1 'polypeptide(L)'
;MGELRQSHDGHPAVSIERGGRKHSGLRYDDYKELIENTCRSWNRGVEWLRDKFGDNYKGHMGLLGTALVACYAMSRCHDVVIEPKIRRKDIPLDLSVINPDIAIVQSEGLLIIEVKVHRKEPIALTSQLDDFILKYGRQLKKWGIYLAVIHFWMGGRTPAIKLPPWAVELSLSPGRKLDELYGELDRLLQAVVGRNP
;
A
#
# COMPACT_ATOMS: atom_id res chain seq x y z
N MET A 1 -15.50 -0.46 -12.19
CA MET A 1 -14.07 -0.78 -11.99
C MET A 1 -13.47 0.41 -11.26
N GLY A 2 -12.67 0.20 -10.21
CA GLY A 2 -12.13 1.30 -9.41
C GLY A 2 -11.10 2.10 -10.22
N GLU A 3 -10.95 3.39 -9.96
CA GLU A 3 -10.05 4.25 -10.74
C GLU A 3 -8.73 4.49 -9.98
N LEU A 4 -7.61 4.37 -10.71
CA LEU A 4 -6.33 4.89 -10.26
C LEU A 4 -6.37 6.42 -10.37
N ARG A 5 -6.62 7.10 -9.28
CA ARG A 5 -6.69 8.55 -9.29
C ARG A 5 -5.28 9.11 -9.19
N GLN A 6 -4.95 10.05 -10.09
CA GLN A 6 -4.01 11.08 -9.67
C GLN A 6 -4.62 11.74 -8.44
N SER A 7 -3.80 12.21 -7.50
CA SER A 7 -4.29 12.77 -6.24
C SER A 7 -5.39 13.84 -6.39
N HIS A 8 -5.60 14.37 -7.60
CA HIS A 8 -6.49 15.46 -7.98
C HIS A 8 -8.01 15.20 -8.00
N ASP A 9 -8.49 13.96 -7.96
CA ASP A 9 -9.93 13.71 -8.18
C ASP A 9 -10.69 13.26 -6.91
N GLY A 10 -11.30 14.23 -6.22
CA GLY A 10 -12.68 14.08 -5.73
C GLY A 10 -12.97 13.66 -4.29
N HIS A 11 -11.99 13.30 -3.43
CA HIS A 11 -12.29 13.01 -2.02
C HIS A 11 -11.89 14.17 -1.09
N PRO A 12 -12.81 14.74 -0.27
CA PRO A 12 -12.53 15.89 0.61
C PRO A 12 -11.45 15.61 1.67
N ALA A 13 -11.07 14.34 1.85
CA ALA A 13 -10.00 13.92 2.75
C ALA A 13 -8.56 14.05 2.20
N VAL A 14 -8.39 14.18 0.90
CA VAL A 14 -7.07 14.13 0.26
C VAL A 14 -6.84 15.46 -0.44
N SER A 15 -6.06 16.35 0.17
CA SER A 15 -5.67 17.62 -0.45
C SER A 15 -4.31 17.51 -1.13
N ILE A 16 -4.26 17.94 -2.39
CA ILE A 16 -3.09 17.81 -3.25
C ILE A 16 -2.23 19.05 -3.13
N GLU A 17 -0.97 18.88 -2.72
CA GLU A 17 0.05 19.88 -2.99
C GLU A 17 0.84 19.45 -4.24
N ARG A 18 0.56 20.13 -5.36
CA ARG A 18 1.41 20.10 -6.56
C ARG A 18 2.78 20.63 -6.18
N GLY A 19 3.75 19.73 -6.10
CA GLY A 19 5.13 20.12 -5.87
C GLY A 19 6.00 18.94 -5.51
N GLY A 20 7.01 18.72 -6.34
CA GLY A 20 8.19 17.91 -6.02
C GLY A 20 8.17 16.50 -6.60
N ARG A 21 9.35 16.02 -6.98
CA ARG A 21 9.60 14.62 -7.33
C ARG A 21 8.99 13.70 -6.26
N LYS A 22 8.30 12.66 -6.71
CA LYS A 22 7.80 11.54 -5.91
C LYS A 22 8.91 10.90 -5.08
N HIS A 23 8.60 10.36 -3.90
CA HIS A 23 9.59 9.68 -3.05
C HIS A 23 10.25 8.50 -3.78
N SER A 24 9.48 7.80 -4.62
CA SER A 24 9.96 6.72 -5.49
C SER A 24 10.76 7.16 -6.71
N GLY A 25 10.71 8.45 -7.08
CA GLY A 25 11.28 8.95 -8.35
C GLY A 25 10.49 8.58 -9.61
N LEU A 26 9.35 7.88 -9.51
CA LEU A 26 8.50 7.52 -10.66
C LEU A 26 7.53 8.64 -11.06
N ARG A 27 7.22 8.75 -12.35
CA ARG A 27 6.10 9.56 -12.85
C ARG A 27 4.78 8.81 -12.69
N TYR A 28 3.66 9.51 -12.85
CA TYR A 28 2.35 8.86 -12.76
C TYR A 28 2.15 7.77 -13.83
N ASP A 29 2.55 8.04 -15.08
CA ASP A 29 2.40 7.06 -16.17
C ASP A 29 3.24 5.79 -15.92
N ASP A 30 4.41 5.95 -15.30
CA ASP A 30 5.24 4.82 -14.88
C ASP A 30 4.52 3.93 -13.85
N TYR A 31 3.83 4.55 -12.89
CA TYR A 31 3.01 3.82 -11.92
C TYR A 31 1.85 3.10 -12.60
N LYS A 32 1.17 3.78 -13.53
CA LYS A 32 0.06 3.18 -14.27
C LYS A 32 0.52 1.93 -15.02
N GLU A 33 1.62 2.02 -15.74
CA GLU A 33 2.17 0.88 -16.50
C GLU A 33 2.63 -0.26 -15.59
N LEU A 34 3.31 0.04 -14.47
CA LEU A 34 3.68 -0.96 -13.47
C LEU A 34 2.45 -1.67 -12.88
N ILE A 35 1.41 -0.91 -12.54
CA ILE A 35 0.16 -1.46 -12.00
C ILE A 35 -0.53 -2.34 -13.04
N GLU A 36 -0.65 -1.90 -14.29
CA GLU A 36 -1.25 -2.69 -15.38
C GLU A 36 -0.50 -4.01 -15.61
N ASN A 37 0.84 -3.99 -15.60
CA ASN A 37 1.64 -5.21 -15.70
C ASN A 37 1.44 -6.12 -14.49
N THR A 38 1.46 -5.55 -13.28
CA THR A 38 1.27 -6.28 -12.02
C THR A 38 -0.13 -6.92 -11.94
N CYS A 39 -1.16 -6.25 -12.46
CA CYS A 39 -2.52 -6.77 -12.56
C CYS A 39 -2.69 -7.96 -13.49
N ARG A 40 -1.82 -8.12 -14.48
CA ARG A 40 -1.82 -9.31 -15.35
C ARG A 40 -1.15 -10.48 -14.65
N SER A 41 -0.04 -10.21 -13.97
CA SER A 41 0.67 -11.13 -13.10
C SER A 41 1.72 -10.34 -12.33
N TRP A 42 1.88 -10.61 -11.04
CA TRP A 42 2.94 -9.95 -10.25
C TRP A 42 4.34 -10.25 -10.81
N ASN A 43 4.54 -11.38 -11.50
CA ASN A 43 5.79 -11.68 -12.22
C ASN A 43 6.08 -10.65 -13.33
N ARG A 44 5.04 -10.19 -14.04
CA ARG A 44 5.20 -9.14 -15.06
C ARG A 44 5.51 -7.79 -14.45
N GLY A 45 5.02 -7.51 -13.24
CA GLY A 45 5.46 -6.36 -12.46
C GLY A 45 6.96 -6.42 -12.14
N VAL A 46 7.46 -7.60 -11.77
CA VAL A 46 8.91 -7.83 -11.55
C VAL A 46 9.71 -7.64 -12.84
N GLU A 47 9.23 -8.16 -13.98
CA GLU A 47 9.85 -7.96 -15.30
C GLU A 47 9.91 -6.49 -15.67
N TRP A 48 8.81 -5.75 -15.51
CA TRP A 48 8.79 -4.31 -15.76
C TRP A 48 9.80 -3.56 -14.89
N LEU A 49 9.93 -3.92 -13.60
CA LEU A 49 10.95 -3.33 -12.73
C LEU A 49 12.36 -3.62 -13.22
N ARG A 50 12.63 -4.84 -13.73
CA ARG A 50 13.92 -5.20 -14.33
C ARG A 50 14.20 -4.37 -15.57
N ASP A 51 13.24 -4.22 -16.46
CA ASP A 51 13.39 -3.46 -17.70
C ASP A 51 13.66 -1.97 -17.42
N LYS A 52 12.98 -1.40 -16.42
CA LYS A 52 13.12 0.01 -16.08
C LYS A 52 14.39 0.34 -15.29
N PHE A 53 14.77 -0.50 -14.34
CA PHE A 53 15.83 -0.21 -13.38
C PHE A 53 17.09 -1.06 -13.56
N GLY A 54 17.11 -1.97 -14.53
CA GLY A 54 18.24 -2.88 -14.79
C GLY A 54 18.59 -3.70 -13.55
N ASP A 55 19.88 -3.85 -13.28
CA ASP A 55 20.40 -4.62 -12.14
C ASP A 55 19.94 -4.09 -10.77
N ASN A 56 19.54 -2.81 -10.71
CA ASN A 56 19.10 -2.14 -9.48
C ASN A 56 17.63 -2.41 -9.13
N TYR A 57 16.86 -3.10 -9.97
CA TYR A 57 15.42 -3.36 -9.77
C TYR A 57 15.07 -3.94 -8.40
N LYS A 58 16.02 -4.66 -7.80
CA LYS A 58 15.88 -5.27 -6.47
C LYS A 58 15.64 -4.24 -5.36
N GLY A 59 16.20 -3.04 -5.48
CA GLY A 59 15.98 -1.93 -4.55
C GLY A 59 14.59 -1.28 -4.71
N HIS A 60 13.90 -1.58 -5.81
CA HIS A 60 12.61 -1.00 -6.18
C HIS A 60 11.43 -1.95 -5.94
N MET A 61 11.64 -3.07 -5.24
CA MET A 61 10.59 -4.06 -4.98
C MET A 61 9.43 -3.52 -4.13
N GLY A 62 9.64 -2.45 -3.35
CA GLY A 62 8.54 -1.75 -2.68
C GLY A 62 7.44 -1.31 -3.66
N LEU A 63 7.83 -0.87 -4.86
CA LEU A 63 6.90 -0.46 -5.92
C LEU A 63 6.03 -1.60 -6.42
N LEU A 64 6.56 -2.83 -6.48
CA LEU A 64 5.77 -4.02 -6.79
C LEU A 64 4.68 -4.24 -5.74
N GLY A 65 5.03 -4.12 -4.47
CA GLY A 65 4.08 -4.26 -3.37
C GLY A 65 2.96 -3.22 -3.46
N THR A 66 3.32 -1.95 -3.64
CA THR A 66 2.35 -0.86 -3.85
C THR A 66 1.44 -1.14 -5.05
N ALA A 67 2.00 -1.60 -6.17
CA ALA A 67 1.24 -1.95 -7.37
C ALA A 67 0.29 -3.14 -7.17
N LEU A 68 0.69 -4.14 -6.39
CA LEU A 68 -0.16 -5.29 -6.03
C LEU A 68 -1.39 -4.85 -5.24
N VAL A 69 -1.19 -3.98 -4.25
CA VAL A 69 -2.28 -3.45 -3.42
C VAL A 69 -3.20 -2.54 -4.24
N ALA A 70 -2.63 -1.70 -5.11
CA ALA A 70 -3.41 -0.87 -6.03
C ALA A 70 -4.28 -1.73 -6.95
N CYS A 71 -3.70 -2.77 -7.54
CA CYS A 71 -4.43 -3.67 -8.41
C CYS A 71 -5.57 -4.39 -7.68
N TYR A 72 -5.28 -4.92 -6.49
CA TYR A 72 -6.29 -5.49 -5.61
C TYR A 72 -7.44 -4.50 -5.37
N ALA A 73 -7.15 -3.29 -4.94
CA ALA A 73 -8.16 -2.29 -4.59
C ALA A 73 -9.04 -1.90 -5.80
N MET A 74 -8.44 -1.69 -6.97
CA MET A 74 -9.17 -1.39 -8.20
C MET A 74 -10.07 -2.55 -8.66
N SER A 75 -9.63 -3.80 -8.48
CA SER A 75 -10.43 -4.99 -8.75
C SER A 75 -11.68 -5.07 -7.86
N ARG A 76 -11.65 -4.43 -6.69
CA ARG A 76 -12.76 -4.30 -5.73
C ARG A 76 -13.56 -3.01 -5.89
N CYS A 77 -13.35 -2.28 -6.99
CA CYS A 77 -14.01 -1.02 -7.27
C CYS A 77 -13.73 0.09 -6.24
N HIS A 78 -12.57 0.05 -5.59
CA HIS A 78 -12.11 1.14 -4.74
C HIS A 78 -11.26 2.13 -5.51
N ASP A 79 -11.37 3.42 -5.17
CA ASP A 79 -10.46 4.44 -5.68
C ASP A 79 -9.12 4.34 -4.95
N VAL A 80 -8.04 4.51 -5.72
CA VAL A 80 -6.66 4.38 -5.22
C VAL A 80 -5.89 5.65 -5.46
N VAL A 81 -5.16 6.10 -4.44
CA VAL A 81 -4.18 7.20 -4.54
C VAL A 81 -2.81 6.67 -4.12
N ILE A 82 -1.84 6.79 -5.02
CA ILE A 82 -0.44 6.38 -4.79
C ILE A 82 0.37 7.55 -4.24
N GLU A 83 1.24 7.28 -3.26
CA GLU A 83 2.01 8.28 -2.51
C GLU A 83 1.15 9.49 -2.09
N PRO A 84 0.02 9.27 -1.38
CA PRO A 84 -0.91 10.35 -1.11
C PRO A 84 -0.32 11.33 -0.10
N LYS A 85 -0.49 12.63 -0.37
CA LYS A 85 -0.35 13.69 0.63
C LYS A 85 -1.73 13.89 1.25
N ILE A 86 -1.88 13.54 2.52
CA ILE A 86 -3.19 13.52 3.18
C ILE A 86 -3.21 14.64 4.21
N ARG A 87 -3.98 15.67 3.88
CA ARG A 87 -4.27 16.76 4.80
C ARG A 87 -5.75 17.09 4.74
N ARG A 88 -6.39 17.03 5.90
CA ARG A 88 -7.81 17.31 6.11
C ARG A 88 -7.96 18.59 6.90
N LYS A 89 -8.78 19.53 6.41
CA LYS A 89 -9.02 20.80 7.13
C LYS A 89 -9.80 20.60 8.43
N ASP A 90 -10.60 19.54 8.49
CA ASP A 90 -11.42 19.14 9.62
C ASP A 90 -10.69 18.19 10.60
N ILE A 91 -9.44 17.82 10.31
CA ILE A 91 -8.60 17.01 11.18
C ILE A 91 -7.35 17.82 11.58
N PRO A 92 -7.08 18.02 12.88
CA PRO A 92 -5.90 18.76 13.35
C PRO A 92 -4.62 17.92 13.30
N LEU A 93 -4.45 17.11 12.26
CA LEU A 93 -3.33 16.18 12.08
C LEU A 93 -2.93 16.17 10.61
N ASP A 94 -1.67 16.48 10.33
CA ASP A 94 -1.09 16.33 9.00
C ASP A 94 -0.62 14.88 8.84
N LEU A 95 -1.30 14.13 7.97
CA LEU A 95 -0.98 12.74 7.67
C LEU A 95 0.06 12.62 6.55
N SER A 96 0.53 13.72 6.00
CA SER A 96 1.64 13.70 5.03
C SER A 96 2.97 13.36 5.70
N VAL A 97 3.09 13.57 7.02
CA VAL A 97 4.31 13.29 7.79
C VAL A 97 4.71 11.81 7.80
N ILE A 98 3.73 10.92 7.59
CA ILE A 98 3.95 9.48 7.55
C ILE A 98 4.28 8.95 6.15
N ASN A 99 4.26 9.78 5.10
CA ASN A 99 4.60 9.44 3.71
C ASN A 99 4.11 8.05 3.26
N PRO A 100 2.80 7.77 3.34
CA PRO A 100 2.29 6.43 3.08
C PRO A 100 2.44 6.05 1.60
N ASP A 101 2.59 4.76 1.32
CA ASP A 101 2.72 4.26 -0.05
C ASP A 101 1.42 4.38 -0.85
N ILE A 102 0.28 4.10 -0.21
CA ILE A 102 -1.03 4.03 -0.87
C ILE A 102 -2.17 4.38 0.08
N ALA A 103 -3.19 5.05 -0.44
CA ALA A 103 -4.49 5.18 0.21
C ALA A 103 -5.60 4.62 -0.67
N ILE A 104 -6.52 3.90 -0.04
CA ILE A 104 -7.69 3.30 -0.65
C ILE A 104 -8.92 3.99 -0.08
N VAL A 105 -9.75 4.55 -0.95
CA VAL A 105 -11.03 5.14 -0.57
C VAL A 105 -12.09 4.04 -0.61
N GLN A 106 -12.67 3.76 0.55
CA GLN A 106 -13.72 2.77 0.76
C GLN A 106 -15.02 3.47 1.14
N SER A 107 -16.16 2.76 1.07
CA SER A 107 -17.46 3.32 1.51
C SER A 107 -17.43 3.75 2.97
N GLU A 108 -16.73 3.00 3.82
CA GLU A 108 -16.65 3.21 5.26
C GLU A 108 -15.52 4.16 5.70
N GLY A 109 -14.71 4.67 4.77
CA GLY A 109 -13.62 5.58 5.10
C GLY A 109 -12.37 5.45 4.24
N LEU A 110 -11.24 5.87 4.80
CA LEU A 110 -9.94 5.90 4.15
C LEU A 110 -9.01 4.86 4.78
N LEU A 111 -8.53 3.92 3.99
CA LEU A 111 -7.51 2.96 4.39
C LEU A 111 -6.15 3.38 3.85
N ILE A 112 -5.25 3.81 4.73
CA ILE A 112 -3.88 4.18 4.40
C ILE A 112 -2.97 2.99 4.68
N ILE A 113 -2.14 2.63 3.71
CA ILE A 113 -1.32 1.41 3.78
C ILE A 113 0.14 1.75 3.51
N GLU A 114 1.00 1.27 4.40
CA GLU A 114 2.44 1.14 4.15
C GLU A 114 2.73 -0.27 3.63
N VAL A 115 3.56 -0.37 2.59
CA VAL A 115 3.90 -1.64 1.95
C VAL A 115 5.39 -1.91 2.06
N LYS A 116 5.73 -3.06 2.64
CA LYS A 116 7.11 -3.55 2.72
C LYS A 116 7.24 -4.85 1.93
N VAL A 117 8.24 -4.92 1.05
CA VAL A 117 8.55 -6.14 0.29
C VAL A 117 9.90 -6.70 0.73
N HIS A 118 9.87 -7.91 1.25
CA HIS A 118 11.00 -8.61 1.86
C HIS A 118 11.50 -9.73 0.97
N ARG A 119 12.83 -9.81 0.83
CA ARG A 119 13.50 -10.83 0.01
C ARG A 119 14.29 -11.86 0.83
N LYS A 120 14.57 -11.56 2.10
CA LYS A 120 15.31 -12.40 3.06
C LYS A 120 14.62 -12.30 4.43
N GLU A 121 14.91 -13.26 5.31
CA GLU A 121 14.46 -13.33 6.71
C GLU A 121 14.63 -12.01 7.49
N PRO A 122 13.81 -11.78 8.55
CA PRO A 122 13.36 -10.44 8.92
C PRO A 122 14.50 -9.50 9.34
N ILE A 123 14.64 -8.43 8.56
CA ILE A 123 15.07 -7.13 9.10
C ILE A 123 13.90 -6.64 9.98
N ALA A 124 14.20 -5.99 11.11
CA ALA A 124 13.21 -5.49 12.06
C ALA A 124 11.96 -4.94 11.37
N LEU A 125 10.79 -5.49 11.72
CA LEU A 125 9.49 -5.15 11.10
C LEU A 125 8.92 -3.82 11.62
N THR A 126 9.79 -2.88 12.00
CA THR A 126 9.36 -1.56 12.46
C THR A 126 8.95 -0.72 11.26
N SER A 127 7.68 -0.32 11.25
CA SER A 127 7.12 0.61 10.29
C SER A 127 7.20 2.03 10.82
N GLN A 128 7.38 3.00 9.93
CA GLN A 128 7.24 4.42 10.26
C GLN A 128 5.83 4.76 10.76
N LEU A 129 4.84 3.90 10.46
CA LEU A 129 3.48 4.02 10.95
C LEU A 129 3.29 3.56 12.40
N ASP A 130 4.17 2.74 12.97
CA ASP A 130 3.90 2.08 14.26
C ASP A 130 3.70 3.10 15.39
N ASP A 131 4.63 4.04 15.54
CA ASP A 131 4.53 5.10 16.54
C ASP A 131 3.32 6.00 16.30
N PHE A 132 2.99 6.24 15.03
CA PHE A 132 1.86 7.07 14.65
C PHE A 132 0.53 6.43 14.99
N ILE A 133 0.39 5.12 14.73
CA ILE A 133 -0.79 4.31 15.07
C ILE A 133 -0.96 4.23 16.58
N LEU A 134 0.11 3.98 17.33
CA LEU A 134 0.07 3.92 18.79
C LEU A 134 -0.38 5.27 19.39
N LYS A 135 0.05 6.38 18.80
CA LYS A 135 -0.25 7.72 19.30
C LYS A 135 -1.65 8.23 18.90
N TYR A 136 -2.09 7.94 17.67
CA TYR A 136 -3.27 8.58 17.07
C TYR A 136 -4.35 7.61 16.57
N GLY A 137 -4.14 6.29 16.61
CA GLY A 137 -5.03 5.27 16.02
C GLY A 137 -6.49 5.45 16.41
N ARG A 138 -6.76 5.64 17.71
CA ARG A 138 -8.11 5.85 18.24
C ARG A 138 -8.81 7.07 17.64
N GLN A 139 -8.09 8.18 17.45
CA GLN A 139 -8.64 9.39 16.85
C GLN A 139 -8.85 9.19 15.34
N LEU A 140 -7.89 8.59 14.65
CA LEU A 140 -7.98 8.28 13.22
C LEU A 140 -9.20 7.42 12.93
N LYS A 141 -9.44 6.38 13.73
CA LYS A 141 -10.60 5.51 13.60
C LYS A 141 -11.92 6.26 13.74
N LYS A 142 -12.02 7.22 14.66
CA LYS A 142 -13.22 8.09 14.81
C LYS A 142 -13.46 8.97 13.59
N TRP A 143 -12.43 9.29 12.82
CA TRP A 143 -12.53 10.04 11.58
C TRP A 143 -12.68 9.16 10.33
N GLY A 144 -12.91 7.85 10.52
CA GLY A 144 -13.00 6.87 9.43
C GLY A 144 -11.66 6.66 8.72
N ILE A 145 -10.54 6.83 9.42
CA ILE A 145 -9.19 6.62 8.87
C ILE A 145 -8.58 5.40 9.53
N TYR A 146 -8.19 4.44 8.72
CA TYR A 146 -7.58 3.18 9.13
C TYR A 146 -6.16 3.12 8.58
N LEU A 147 -5.24 2.63 9.39
CA LEU A 147 -3.84 2.45 9.01
C LEU A 147 -3.53 0.96 8.95
N ALA A 148 -2.78 0.52 7.94
CA ALA A 148 -2.32 -0.85 7.84
C ALA A 148 -0.88 -0.92 7.33
N VAL A 149 -0.18 -1.99 7.68
CA VAL A 149 1.13 -2.33 7.11
C VAL A 149 1.02 -3.70 6.45
N ILE A 150 1.43 -3.80 5.18
CA ILE A 150 1.47 -5.09 4.46
C ILE A 150 2.92 -5.48 4.24
N HIS A 151 3.30 -6.66 4.71
CA HIS A 151 4.59 -7.29 4.47
C HIS A 151 4.46 -8.38 3.41
N PHE A 152 4.95 -8.12 2.21
CA PHE A 152 5.06 -9.16 1.18
C PHE A 152 6.40 -9.89 1.28
N TRP A 153 6.38 -11.22 1.17
CA TRP A 153 7.57 -12.07 1.25
C TRP A 153 7.81 -12.80 -0.06
N MET A 154 8.88 -12.46 -0.77
CA MET A 154 9.23 -13.09 -2.06
C MET A 154 9.77 -14.52 -1.92
N GLY A 155 10.19 -14.92 -0.71
CA GLY A 155 10.88 -16.19 -0.43
C GLY A 155 9.98 -17.41 -0.23
N GLY A 156 8.67 -17.30 -0.47
CA GLY A 156 7.75 -18.43 -0.49
C GLY A 156 7.09 -18.79 0.85
N ARG A 157 7.75 -18.57 1.99
CA ARG A 157 7.10 -18.66 3.31
C ARG A 157 7.23 -17.34 4.06
N THR A 158 6.15 -16.96 4.73
CA THR A 158 6.21 -15.87 5.70
C THR A 158 6.86 -16.40 6.99
N PRO A 159 7.69 -15.60 7.65
CA PRO A 159 8.29 -16.00 8.91
C PRO A 159 7.22 -16.00 10.01
N ALA A 160 7.33 -16.90 11.00
CA ALA A 160 6.38 -16.98 12.12
C ALA A 160 6.60 -15.87 13.16
N ILE A 161 6.45 -14.61 12.74
CA ILE A 161 6.69 -13.43 13.59
C ILE A 161 5.36 -12.89 14.08
N LYS A 162 5.31 -12.52 15.36
CA LYS A 162 4.14 -11.84 15.91
C LYS A 162 4.08 -10.41 15.37
N LEU A 163 3.12 -10.17 14.49
CA LEU A 163 2.85 -8.84 13.95
C LEU A 163 1.98 -8.00 14.91
N PRO A 164 2.13 -6.67 14.91
CA PRO A 164 1.18 -5.80 15.58
C PRO A 164 -0.22 -5.92 14.93
N PRO A 165 -1.31 -5.54 15.64
CA PRO A 165 -2.69 -5.73 15.15
C PRO A 165 -3.04 -5.05 13.83
N TRP A 166 -2.26 -4.05 13.43
CA TRP A 166 -2.41 -3.29 12.18
C TRP A 166 -1.52 -3.79 11.04
N ALA A 167 -0.71 -4.81 11.25
CA ALA A 167 0.18 -5.36 10.24
C ALA A 167 -0.23 -6.77 9.82
N VAL A 168 -0.05 -7.07 8.54
CA VAL A 168 -0.31 -8.37 7.93
C VAL A 168 0.84 -8.79 7.05
N GLU A 169 0.98 -10.08 6.82
CA GLU A 169 1.99 -10.64 5.94
C GLU A 169 1.38 -11.56 4.89
N LEU A 170 1.96 -11.53 3.69
CA LEU A 170 1.57 -12.39 2.58
C LEU A 170 2.80 -12.90 1.85
N SER A 171 2.77 -14.17 1.45
CA SER A 171 3.81 -14.74 0.59
C SER A 171 3.54 -14.44 -0.89
N LEU A 172 4.55 -13.99 -1.62
CA LEU A 172 4.60 -13.92 -3.08
C LEU A 172 5.36 -15.13 -3.64
N SER A 173 4.94 -16.34 -3.25
CA SER A 173 5.51 -17.59 -3.78
C SER A 173 5.45 -17.62 -5.31
N PRO A 174 6.51 -18.06 -6.00
CA PRO A 174 6.47 -18.30 -7.44
C PRO A 174 5.24 -19.12 -7.84
N GLY A 175 4.53 -18.66 -8.88
CA GLY A 175 3.33 -19.34 -9.38
C GLY A 175 2.02 -19.03 -8.64
N ARG A 176 2.06 -18.27 -7.53
CA ARG A 176 0.85 -17.83 -6.83
C ARG A 176 -0.01 -16.97 -7.75
N LYS A 177 -1.29 -17.32 -7.90
CA LYS A 177 -2.27 -16.59 -8.71
C LYS A 177 -2.75 -15.33 -7.98
N LEU A 178 -3.11 -14.29 -8.74
CA LEU A 178 -3.61 -13.03 -8.18
C LEU A 178 -4.91 -13.22 -7.40
N ASP A 179 -5.84 -14.04 -7.88
CA ASP A 179 -7.12 -14.27 -7.19
C ASP A 179 -6.93 -14.88 -5.78
N GLU A 180 -6.00 -15.83 -5.65
CA GLU A 180 -5.64 -16.43 -4.36
C GLU A 180 -4.96 -15.42 -3.43
N LEU A 181 -4.09 -14.56 -4.00
CA LEU A 181 -3.46 -13.48 -3.25
C LEU A 181 -4.50 -12.45 -2.78
N TYR A 182 -5.44 -12.08 -3.64
CA TYR A 182 -6.47 -11.09 -3.36
C TYR A 182 -7.52 -11.59 -2.38
N GLY A 183 -7.87 -12.87 -2.43
CA GLY A 183 -8.74 -13.49 -1.42
C GLY A 183 -8.10 -13.59 -0.03
N GLU A 184 -6.78 -13.73 0.04
CA GLU A 184 -6.05 -13.65 1.32
C GLU A 184 -5.92 -12.21 1.81
N LEU A 185 -5.56 -11.30 0.92
CA LEU A 185 -5.41 -9.88 1.24
C LEU A 185 -6.73 -9.27 1.74
N ASP A 186 -7.86 -9.60 1.12
CA ASP A 186 -9.18 -9.14 1.57
C ASP A 186 -9.48 -9.56 3.01
N ARG A 187 -9.32 -10.85 3.33
CA ARG A 187 -9.54 -11.39 4.68
C ARG A 187 -8.62 -10.72 5.72
N LEU A 188 -7.35 -10.53 5.36
CA LEU A 188 -6.35 -9.93 6.24
C LEU A 188 -6.62 -8.44 6.49
N LEU A 189 -6.95 -7.67 5.46
CA LEU A 189 -7.26 -6.24 5.60
C LEU A 189 -8.56 -6.02 6.39
N GLN A 190 -9.60 -6.82 6.16
CA GLN A 190 -10.83 -6.76 6.96
C GLN A 190 -10.54 -7.01 8.45
N ALA A 191 -9.68 -7.99 8.75
CA ALA A 191 -9.27 -8.26 10.13
C ALA A 191 -8.48 -7.09 10.75
N VAL A 192 -7.57 -6.46 10.00
CA VAL A 192 -6.80 -5.28 10.44
C VAL A 192 -7.72 -4.10 10.74
N VAL A 193 -8.64 -3.77 9.83
CA VAL A 193 -9.60 -2.67 10.01
C VAL A 193 -10.44 -2.88 11.27
N GLY A 194 -10.88 -4.11 11.55
CA GLY A 194 -11.60 -4.47 12.77
C GLY A 194 -10.76 -4.34 14.05
N ARG A 195 -9.45 -4.65 13.98
CA ARG A 195 -8.52 -4.68 15.12
C ARG A 195 -7.80 -3.37 15.39
N ASN A 196 -7.84 -2.41 14.45
CA ASN A 196 -7.18 -1.12 14.61
C ASN A 196 -7.66 -0.42 15.89
N PRO A 197 -6.74 0.02 16.78
CA PRO A 197 -7.07 0.60 18.07
C PRO A 197 -7.83 1.91 17.95
#